data_AF-A0A6A7ZUZ2-F1
#
_entry.id   AF-A0A6A7ZUZ2-F1
#
_cell.length_a   1.000
_cell.length_b   1.000
_cell.length_c   1.000
_cell.angle_alpha   90.00
_cell.angle_beta   90.00
_cell.angle_gamma   90.00
#
_symmetry.space_group_name_H-M   'P 1'
#
loop_
_entity.id
_entity.type
_entity.pdbx_description
1 polymer ?
#
loop_
_entity_poly.entity_id
_entity_poly.type
_entity_poly.pdbx_seq_one_letter_code
_entity_poly.pdbx_strand_id
1 'polypeptide(L)'
;MAKKPSAGRMHQRLHFQKRQIVDDSYGNEVAGPFETVFTTAAELIPLRGGEPVQAARLVGVQPYTVRIRSCGAAREVTPSWRIVDARNASRVMNIRTVTNPDQKNAWLDLLVDDGVAT
;
A
#
# COMPACT_ATOMS: atom_id res chain seq x y z
N MET A 1 8.63 21.01 1.84
CA MET A 1 7.15 21.08 1.87
C MET A 1 6.61 19.99 0.95
N ALA A 2 5.79 19.06 1.46
CA ALA A 2 5.21 18.03 0.61
C ALA A 2 4.36 18.69 -0.49
N LYS A 3 4.66 18.40 -1.76
CA LYS A 3 3.99 19.03 -2.89
C LYS A 3 2.50 18.72 -2.84
N LYS A 4 1.65 19.73 -3.07
CA LYS A 4 0.19 19.55 -3.06
C LYS A 4 -0.20 18.37 -3.96
N PRO A 5 -1.07 17.47 -3.49
CA PRO A 5 -1.50 16.33 -4.25
C PRO A 5 -2.41 16.76 -5.40
N SER A 6 -2.21 16.19 -6.58
CA SER A 6 -3.00 16.51 -7.78
C SER A 6 -3.31 15.26 -8.59
N ALA A 7 -4.47 15.25 -9.26
CA ALA A 7 -4.91 14.11 -10.06
C ALA A 7 -3.92 13.77 -11.19
N GLY A 8 -3.28 14.80 -11.77
CA GLY A 8 -2.32 14.62 -12.87
C GLY A 8 -1.05 13.84 -12.51
N ARG A 9 -0.80 13.51 -11.23
CA ARG A 9 0.34 12.69 -10.80
C ARG A 9 -0.01 11.25 -10.47
N MET A 10 -1.29 10.90 -10.49
CA MET A 10 -1.78 9.56 -10.16
C MET A 10 -1.65 8.64 -11.38
N HIS A 11 -0.40 8.34 -11.78
CA HIS A 11 -0.11 7.54 -12.97
C HIS A 11 -0.18 6.04 -12.72
N GLN A 12 -0.07 5.62 -11.47
CA GLN A 12 -0.10 4.21 -11.10
C GLN A 12 -1.52 3.75 -10.82
N ARG A 13 -1.80 2.50 -11.14
CA ARG A 13 -3.06 1.84 -10.83
C ARG A 13 -2.75 0.65 -9.95
N LEU A 14 -3.31 0.64 -8.74
CA LEU A 14 -2.93 -0.28 -7.69
C LEU A 14 -4.14 -1.07 -7.20
N HIS A 15 -3.94 -2.36 -6.99
CA HIS A 15 -4.89 -3.28 -6.35
C HIS A 15 -4.60 -3.33 -4.86
N PHE A 16 -5.60 -3.05 -4.05
CA PHE A 16 -5.53 -3.20 -2.60
C PHE A 16 -6.13 -4.55 -2.22
N GLN A 17 -5.30 -5.43 -1.66
CA GLN A 17 -5.69 -6.79 -1.36
C GLN A 17 -5.71 -7.07 0.13
N LYS A 18 -6.78 -7.69 0.59
CA LYS A 18 -6.94 -8.16 1.97
C LYS A 18 -6.82 -9.67 2.00
N ARG A 19 -6.24 -10.22 3.06
CA ARG A 19 -6.22 -11.66 3.29
C ARG A 19 -7.58 -12.13 3.77
N GLN A 20 -8.14 -13.12 3.10
CA GLN A 20 -9.37 -13.78 3.56
C GLN A 20 -9.07 -14.67 4.76
N ILE A 21 -10.04 -14.78 5.66
CA ILE A 21 -10.01 -15.78 6.74
C ILE A 21 -10.93 -16.89 6.27
N VAL A 22 -10.39 -18.10 6.16
CA VAL A 22 -11.13 -19.28 5.74
C VAL A 22 -11.20 -20.23 6.93
N ASP A 23 -12.35 -20.88 7.12
CA ASP A 23 -12.51 -21.94 8.11
C ASP A 23 -11.98 -23.25 7.52
N ASP A 24 -11.10 -23.94 8.25
CA ASP A 24 -10.50 -25.21 7.80
C ASP A 24 -11.41 -26.42 8.05
N SER A 25 -12.74 -26.23 8.17
CA SER A 25 -13.73 -27.27 8.50
C SER A 25 -13.56 -27.93 9.88
N TYR A 26 -12.49 -27.61 10.61
CA TYR A 26 -12.19 -28.03 11.98
C TYR A 26 -12.32 -26.89 13.01
N GLY A 27 -12.88 -25.74 12.61
CA GLY A 27 -13.11 -24.59 13.50
C GLY A 27 -11.88 -23.72 13.78
N ASN A 28 -10.79 -23.92 13.04
CA ASN A 28 -9.60 -23.07 13.11
C ASN A 28 -9.62 -22.06 11.95
N GLU A 29 -9.40 -20.78 12.27
CA GLU A 29 -9.25 -19.71 11.29
C GLU A 29 -7.90 -19.83 10.59
N VAL A 30 -7.89 -20.22 9.31
CA VAL A 30 -6.68 -20.27 8.48
C VAL A 30 -6.61 -19.09 7.52
N ALA A 31 -5.38 -18.62 7.29
CA ALA A 31 -5.12 -17.47 6.45
C ALA A 31 -5.25 -17.83 4.96
N GLY A 32 -6.41 -17.51 4.38
CA GLY A 32 -6.75 -17.79 2.99
C GLY A 32 -6.01 -16.91 1.96
N PRO A 33 -6.43 -17.01 0.68
CA PRO A 33 -5.83 -16.21 -0.39
C PRO A 33 -6.06 -14.71 -0.18
N PHE A 34 -5.18 -13.91 -0.76
CA PHE A 34 -5.37 -12.46 -0.85
C PHE A 34 -6.36 -12.14 -1.98
N GLU A 35 -7.37 -11.33 -1.68
CA GLU A 35 -8.38 -10.90 -2.62
C GLU A 35 -8.36 -9.38 -2.79
N THR A 36 -8.52 -8.90 -4.03
CA THR A 36 -8.59 -7.48 -4.34
C THR A 36 -9.92 -6.90 -3.88
N VAL A 37 -9.86 -6.04 -2.86
CA VAL A 37 -11.04 -5.32 -2.34
C VAL A 37 -11.39 -4.15 -3.24
N PHE A 38 -10.39 -3.37 -3.65
CA PHE A 38 -10.60 -2.27 -4.59
C PHE A 38 -9.36 -1.95 -5.40
N THR A 39 -9.57 -1.22 -6.50
CA THR A 39 -8.52 -0.72 -7.38
C THR A 39 -8.62 0.79 -7.46
N THR A 40 -7.50 1.49 -7.32
CA THR A 40 -7.49 2.95 -7.43
C THR A 40 -6.25 3.46 -8.15
N ALA A 41 -6.35 4.69 -8.66
CA ALA A 41 -5.19 5.42 -9.12
C ALA A 41 -4.38 5.91 -7.92
N ALA A 42 -3.06 5.97 -8.05
CA ALA A 42 -2.14 6.34 -7.00
C ALA A 42 -0.93 7.09 -7.53
N GLU A 43 -0.37 7.97 -6.71
CA GLU A 43 0.96 8.55 -6.89
C GLU A 43 1.95 7.73 -6.03
N LEU A 44 3.04 7.26 -6.64
CA LEU A 44 4.10 6.51 -5.96
C LEU A 44 5.33 7.41 -5.79
N ILE A 45 5.66 7.76 -4.55
CA ILE A 45 6.74 8.70 -4.25
C ILE A 45 7.88 7.92 -3.58
N PRO A 46 9.02 7.66 -4.25
CA PRO A 46 10.14 6.96 -3.63
C PRO A 46 10.75 7.80 -2.51
N LEU A 47 10.97 7.18 -1.37
CA LEU A 47 11.74 7.78 -0.29
C LEU A 47 13.24 7.66 -0.64
N ARG A 48 13.95 8.78 -0.57
CA ARG A 48 15.33 8.90 -1.03
C ARG A 48 16.36 9.16 0.08
N GLY A 49 15.90 9.61 1.25
CA GLY A 49 16.77 10.09 2.32
C GLY A 49 16.37 9.56 3.70
N GLY A 50 17.33 9.55 4.61
CA GLY A 50 17.24 8.98 5.96
C GLY A 50 18.08 7.71 6.08
N GLU A 51 18.79 7.57 7.20
CA GLU A 51 19.55 6.37 7.56
C GLU A 51 18.73 5.07 7.40
N PRO A 52 17.47 4.97 7.89
CA PRO A 52 16.68 3.76 7.70
C PRO A 52 16.33 3.48 6.23
N VAL A 53 16.15 4.52 5.42
CA VAL A 53 15.85 4.38 3.98
C VAL A 53 17.07 3.88 3.21
N GLN A 54 18.27 4.34 3.59
CA GLN A 54 19.51 3.85 3.00
C GLN A 54 19.77 2.39 3.37
N ALA A 55 19.56 2.02 4.64
CA ALA A 55 19.70 0.64 5.10
C ALA A 55 18.73 -0.32 4.38
N ALA A 56 17.45 0.07 4.22
CA ALA A 56 16.47 -0.73 3.48
C ALA A 56 16.91 -1.00 2.03
N ARG A 57 17.48 0.02 1.37
CA ARG A 57 17.93 -0.11 -0.03
C ARG A 57 19.14 -1.03 -0.18
N LEU A 58 20.01 -1.15 0.83
CA LEU A 58 21.14 -2.09 0.82
C LEU A 58 20.67 -3.56 0.79
N VAL A 59 19.50 -3.85 1.35
CA VAL A 59 18.90 -5.19 1.35
C VAL A 59 17.87 -5.37 0.22
N GLY A 60 17.87 -4.49 -0.79
CA GLY A 60 16.98 -4.58 -1.95
C GLY A 60 15.54 -4.10 -1.71
N VAL A 61 15.27 -3.47 -0.56
CA VAL A 61 13.94 -2.95 -0.21
C VAL A 61 13.88 -1.46 -0.51
N GLN A 62 12.89 -1.05 -1.31
CA GLN A 62 12.66 0.35 -1.63
C GLN A 62 11.39 0.85 -0.92
N PRO A 63 11.51 1.74 0.07
CA PRO A 63 10.34 2.36 0.69
C PRO A 63 9.75 3.44 -0.22
N TYR A 64 8.42 3.50 -0.27
CA TYR A 64 7.62 4.47 -1.01
C TYR A 64 6.54 5.08 -0.12
N THR A 65 6.18 6.33 -0.40
CA THR A 65 4.90 6.90 0.02
C THR A 65 3.91 6.74 -1.13
N VAL A 66 2.89 5.92 -0.94
CA VAL A 66 1.77 5.75 -1.87
C VAL A 66 0.67 6.71 -1.46
N ARG A 67 0.29 7.60 -2.38
CA ARG A 67 -0.77 8.55 -2.14
C ARG A 67 -2.00 8.22 -2.97
N ILE A 68 -3.14 8.09 -2.30
CA ILE A 68 -4.43 7.79 -2.92
C ILE A 68 -5.50 8.79 -2.52
N ARG A 69 -6.56 8.88 -3.34
CA ARG A 69 -7.78 9.57 -2.95
C ARG A 69 -8.47 8.79 -1.83
N SER A 70 -9.01 9.53 -0.85
CA SER A 70 -9.83 8.91 0.18
C SER A 70 -11.19 8.48 -0.41
N CYS A 71 -11.59 7.24 -0.16
CA CYS A 71 -12.91 6.70 -0.41
C CYS A 71 -13.28 5.75 0.73
N GLY A 72 -14.50 5.20 0.76
CA GLY A 72 -14.94 4.26 1.81
C GLY A 72 -13.96 3.12 2.02
N ALA A 73 -13.69 2.34 0.97
CA ALA A 73 -12.76 1.20 1.02
C ALA A 73 -11.32 1.62 1.36
N ALA A 74 -10.85 2.79 0.90
CA ALA A 74 -9.51 3.26 1.21
C ALA A 74 -9.30 3.60 2.69
N ARG A 75 -10.38 3.95 3.42
CA ARG A 75 -10.31 4.22 4.87
C ARG A 75 -10.25 2.94 5.70
N GLU A 76 -10.62 1.81 5.13
CA GLU A 76 -10.54 0.48 5.78
C GLU A 76 -9.16 -0.17 5.61
N VAL A 77 -8.28 0.43 4.80
CA VAL A 77 -6.95 -0.11 4.54
C VAL A 77 -6.13 -0.09 5.82
N THR A 78 -5.58 -1.26 6.17
CA THR A 78 -4.72 -1.46 7.35
C THR A 78 -3.37 -2.06 6.93
N PRO A 79 -2.35 -2.06 7.81
CA PRO A 79 -1.06 -2.69 7.53
C PRO A 79 -1.11 -4.21 7.29
N SER A 80 -2.23 -4.88 7.59
CA SER A 80 -2.42 -6.31 7.26
C SER A 80 -2.77 -6.55 5.79
N TRP A 81 -3.04 -5.48 5.04
CA TRP A 81 -3.30 -5.54 3.61
C TRP A 81 -2.00 -5.41 2.82
N ARG A 82 -2.04 -5.83 1.57
CA ARG A 82 -0.95 -5.63 0.61
C ARG A 82 -1.43 -4.87 -0.60
N ILE A 83 -0.48 -4.25 -1.30
CA ILE A 83 -0.72 -3.55 -2.56
C ILE A 83 -0.06 -4.35 -3.68
N VAL A 84 -0.77 -4.53 -4.79
CA VAL A 84 -0.24 -5.14 -6.00
C VAL A 84 -0.37 -4.16 -7.15
N ASP A 85 0.67 -4.03 -7.97
CA ASP A 85 0.61 -3.20 -9.17
C ASP A 85 -0.34 -3.80 -10.20
N ALA A 86 -1.33 -3.05 -10.66
CA ALA A 86 -2.33 -3.54 -11.62
C ALA A 86 -1.76 -3.83 -13.00
N ARG A 87 -0.58 -3.29 -13.32
CA ARG A 87 0.13 -3.54 -14.58
C ARG A 87 1.20 -4.62 -14.44
N ASN A 88 1.61 -4.94 -13.22
CA ASN A 88 2.62 -5.95 -12.92
C ASN A 88 2.27 -6.70 -11.63
N ALA A 89 1.60 -7.85 -11.79
CA ALA A 89 1.15 -8.66 -10.66
C ALA A 89 2.29 -9.22 -9.79
N SER A 90 3.53 -9.31 -10.32
CA SER A 90 4.70 -9.75 -9.57
C SER A 90 5.22 -8.67 -8.62
N ARG A 91 4.79 -7.41 -8.78
CA ARG A 91 5.19 -6.31 -7.92
C ARG A 91 4.22 -6.18 -6.76
N VAL A 92 4.62 -6.73 -5.62
CA VAL A 92 3.87 -6.69 -4.36
C VAL A 92 4.57 -5.74 -3.38
N MET A 93 3.77 -4.87 -2.78
CA MET A 93 4.21 -3.87 -1.81
C MET A 93 3.49 -4.10 -0.48
N ASN A 94 4.25 -4.11 0.61
CA ASN A 94 3.69 -4.30 1.95
C ASN A 94 3.40 -2.94 2.60
N ILE A 95 2.22 -2.80 3.21
CA ILE A 95 1.81 -1.56 3.86
C ILE A 95 2.38 -1.52 5.27
N ARG A 96 3.06 -0.42 5.63
CA ARG A 96 3.63 -0.20 6.97
C ARG A 96 2.75 0.68 7.82
N THR A 97 2.33 1.81 7.27
CA THR A 97 1.47 2.76 7.96
C THR A 97 0.50 3.41 6.98
N VAL A 98 -0.66 3.83 7.49
CA VAL A 98 -1.66 4.60 6.76
C VAL A 98 -1.87 5.89 7.52
N THR A 99 -1.79 7.03 6.83
CA THR A 99 -1.88 8.35 7.43
C THR A 99 -2.81 9.25 6.63
N ASN A 100 -3.53 10.12 7.32
CA ASN A 100 -4.35 11.19 6.73
C ASN A 100 -3.65 12.53 7.01
N PRO A 101 -2.69 12.94 6.17
CA PRO A 101 -1.76 14.02 6.51
C PRO A 101 -2.43 15.39 6.66
N ASP A 102 -3.52 15.64 5.95
CA ASP A 102 -4.26 16.92 5.99
C ASP A 102 -5.44 16.90 6.97
N GLN A 103 -5.75 15.75 7.59
CA GLN A 103 -6.91 15.52 8.49
C GLN A 103 -8.29 15.83 7.87
N LYS A 104 -8.37 16.29 6.62
CA LYS A 104 -9.64 16.58 5.91
C LYS A 104 -10.19 15.41 5.11
N ASN A 105 -9.55 14.23 5.20
CA ASN A 105 -9.99 13.00 4.52
C ASN A 105 -10.09 13.16 2.99
N ALA A 106 -9.32 14.07 2.39
CA ALA A 106 -9.26 14.21 0.94
C ALA A 106 -8.28 13.22 0.29
N TRP A 107 -7.22 12.88 1.04
CA TRP A 107 -6.09 12.07 0.59
C TRP A 107 -5.59 11.21 1.74
N LEU A 108 -5.08 10.03 1.38
CA LEU A 108 -4.40 9.14 2.31
C LEU A 108 -2.98 8.88 1.79
N ASP A 109 -2.01 8.96 2.69
CA ASP A 109 -0.61 8.65 2.45
C ASP A 109 -0.28 7.34 3.18
N LEU A 110 0.17 6.35 2.41
CA LEU A 110 0.58 5.06 2.92
C LEU A 110 2.08 4.92 2.79
N LEU A 111 2.76 4.55 3.88
CA LEU A 111 4.15 4.11 3.80
C LEU A 111 4.15 2.64 3.40
N VAL A 112 4.89 2.30 2.35
CA VAL A 112 4.97 0.93 1.85
C VAL A 112 6.41 0.54 1.53
N ASP A 113 6.70 -0.75 1.63
CA ASP A 113 7.97 -1.34 1.20
C ASP A 113 7.76 -2.20 -0.04
N ASP A 114 8.53 -1.93 -1.08
CA ASP A 114 8.63 -2.70 -2.32
C ASP A 114 9.88 -3.57 -2.27
N GLY A 115 9.81 -4.81 -2.76
CA GLY A 115 10.95 -5.75 -2.75
C GLY A 115 11.11 -6.57 -1.47
N VAL A 116 10.09 -6.62 -0.61
CA VAL A 116 10.05 -7.53 0.56
C VAL A 116 9.47 -8.88 0.12
N ALA A 117 10.05 -9.99 0.59
CA ALA A 117 9.48 -11.31 0.39
C ALA A 117 8.02 -11.35 0.92
N THR A 118 7.09 -11.82 0.09
CA THR A 118 5.66 -11.95 0.39
C THR A 118 5.37 -13.31 1.02
#